data_AF-A0A382SH88-F1
#
_entry.id   AF-A0A382SH88-F1
#
_cell.length_a   1.000
_cell.length_b   1.000
_cell.length_c   1.000
_cell.angle_alpha   90.00
_cell.angle_beta   90.00
_cell.angle_gamma   90.00
#
_symmetry.space_group_name_H-M   'P 1'
#
loop_
_entity.id
_entity.type
_entity.pdbx_description
1 polymer ?
#
loop_
_entity_poly.entity_id
_entity_poly.type
_entity_poly.pdbx_seq_one_letter_code
_entity_poly.pdbx_strand_id
1 'polypeptide(L)'
;MTVKTNSAPKPPKRILIARGGAIGDFILTLPVFQALKASFPQATLGCLSPIGCGEIAQTAGLADELHDLDDRCWASFFVRDGQLNESACEWISSFDCIISFLYDPEEIWR
;
A
#
# COMPACT_ATOMS: atom_id res chain seq x y z
N MET A 1 -39.26 -2.84 9.64
CA MET A 1 -37.85 -2.92 10.07
C MET A 1 -37.17 -3.96 9.20
N THR A 2 -36.51 -3.53 8.13
CA THR A 2 -35.93 -4.42 7.12
C THR A 2 -34.49 -4.73 7.54
N VAL A 3 -34.22 -5.98 7.90
CA VAL A 3 -32.88 -6.47 8.23
C VAL A 3 -32.03 -6.36 6.96
N LYS A 4 -31.02 -5.46 6.96
CA LYS A 4 -29.98 -5.47 5.93
C LYS A 4 -29.20 -6.78 6.09
N THR A 5 -29.36 -7.69 5.15
CA THR A 5 -28.50 -8.86 5.03
C THR A 5 -27.09 -8.37 4.74
N ASN A 6 -26.17 -8.55 5.69
CA ASN A 6 -24.77 -8.20 5.51
C ASN A 6 -24.18 -9.22 4.54
N SER A 7 -24.07 -8.87 3.27
CA SER A 7 -23.32 -9.67 2.29
C SER A 7 -21.88 -9.79 2.77
N ALA A 8 -21.28 -10.99 2.64
CA ALA A 8 -19.87 -11.20 2.95
C ALA A 8 -19.01 -10.13 2.25
N PRO A 9 -17.97 -9.58 2.92
CA PRO A 9 -17.12 -8.55 2.34
C PRO A 9 -16.55 -9.07 1.02
N LYS A 10 -16.68 -8.27 -0.03
CA LYS A 10 -16.16 -8.59 -1.35
C LYS A 10 -14.63 -8.64 -1.26
N PRO A 11 -13.94 -9.60 -1.90
CA PRO A 11 -12.48 -9.63 -1.88
C PRO A 11 -11.91 -8.32 -2.46
N PRO A 12 -10.83 -7.78 -1.88
CA PRO A 12 -10.21 -6.56 -2.38
C PRO A 12 -9.72 -6.78 -3.81
N LYS A 13 -9.93 -5.78 -4.66
CA LYS A 13 -9.44 -5.75 -6.04
C LYS A 13 -8.13 -5.01 -6.15
N ARG A 14 -7.88 -4.02 -5.29
CA ARG A 14 -6.65 -3.25 -5.25
C ARG A 14 -6.13 -3.18 -3.83
N ILE A 15 -4.88 -3.62 -3.64
CA ILE A 15 -4.22 -3.63 -2.34
C ILE A 15 -2.92 -2.84 -2.47
N LEU A 16 -2.71 -1.88 -1.57
CA LEU A 16 -1.46 -1.13 -1.48
C LEU A 16 -0.61 -1.68 -0.34
N ILE A 17 0.67 -1.92 -0.60
CA ILE A 17 1.68 -2.14 0.44
C ILE A 17 2.57 -0.89 0.50
N ALA A 18 2.59 -0.22 1.65
CA ALA A 18 3.46 0.92 1.89
C ALA A 18 4.62 0.51 2.81
N ARG A 19 5.86 0.57 2.31
CA ARG A 19 7.06 0.15 3.04
C ARG A 19 8.20 1.15 2.82
N GLY A 20 8.44 1.96 3.84
CA GLY A 20 9.68 2.73 3.98
C GLY A 20 10.80 1.86 4.59
N GLY A 21 11.94 2.48 4.85
CA GLY A 21 13.12 1.83 5.45
C GLY A 21 14.18 1.47 4.42
N ALA A 22 15.12 0.61 4.81
CA ALA A 22 16.22 0.20 3.96
C ALA A 22 15.85 -1.01 3.07
N ILE A 23 16.75 -1.42 2.17
CA ILE A 23 16.51 -2.61 1.34
C ILE A 23 16.24 -3.88 2.17
N GLY A 24 16.93 -4.07 3.30
CA GLY A 24 16.71 -5.22 4.17
C GLY A 24 15.28 -5.28 4.73
N ASP A 25 14.74 -4.11 5.09
CA ASP A 25 13.35 -3.96 5.52
C ASP A 25 12.36 -4.37 4.44
N PHE A 26 12.67 -4.07 3.18
CA PHE A 26 11.85 -4.46 2.04
C PHE A 26 11.92 -5.95 1.74
N ILE A 27 13.13 -6.55 1.75
CA ILE A 27 13.31 -8.00 1.55
C ILE A 27 12.48 -8.79 2.56
N LEU A 28 12.45 -8.36 3.83
CA LEU A 28 11.66 -9.00 4.87
C LEU A 28 10.13 -8.87 4.66
N THR A 29 9.69 -7.95 3.80
CA THR A 29 8.26 -7.81 3.42
C THR A 29 7.85 -8.60 2.18
N LEU A 30 8.78 -9.11 1.37
CA LEU A 30 8.46 -9.91 0.17
C LEU A 30 7.50 -11.09 0.43
N PRO A 31 7.59 -11.83 1.56
CA PRO A 31 6.62 -12.90 1.85
C PRO A 31 5.17 -12.40 1.94
N VAL A 32 4.95 -11.14 2.30
CA VAL A 32 3.61 -10.52 2.34
C VAL A 32 3.06 -10.39 0.92
N PHE A 33 3.85 -9.87 -0.02
CA PHE A 33 3.43 -9.79 -1.42
C PHE A 33 3.10 -11.17 -2.00
N GLN A 34 3.92 -12.18 -1.69
CA GLN A 34 3.69 -13.57 -2.12
C GLN A 34 2.37 -14.11 -1.57
N ALA A 35 2.12 -13.92 -0.27
CA ALA A 35 0.88 -14.36 0.37
C ALA A 35 -0.36 -13.66 -0.21
N LEU A 36 -0.26 -12.37 -0.53
CA LEU A 36 -1.33 -11.60 -1.14
C LEU A 36 -1.62 -12.05 -2.58
N LYS A 37 -0.60 -12.25 -3.42
CA LYS A 37 -0.80 -12.80 -4.77
C LYS A 37 -1.42 -14.20 -4.73
N ALA A 38 -1.02 -15.04 -3.76
CA ALA A 38 -1.59 -16.38 -3.61
C ALA A 38 -3.06 -16.34 -3.14
N SER A 39 -3.40 -15.43 -2.23
CA SER A 39 -4.74 -15.32 -1.64
C SER A 39 -5.72 -14.57 -2.53
N PHE A 40 -5.24 -13.56 -3.26
CA PHE A 40 -6.02 -12.70 -4.15
C PHE A 40 -5.37 -12.61 -5.54
N PRO A 41 -5.36 -13.70 -6.34
CA PRO A 41 -4.65 -13.73 -7.63
C PRO A 41 -5.13 -12.70 -8.66
N GLN A 42 -6.34 -12.18 -8.49
CA GLN A 42 -6.95 -11.19 -9.38
C GLN A 42 -6.82 -9.75 -8.85
N ALA A 43 -6.23 -9.57 -7.66
CA ALA A 43 -6.02 -8.24 -7.11
C ALA A 43 -4.78 -7.59 -7.70
N THR A 44 -4.90 -6.30 -8.01
CA THR A 44 -3.77 -5.44 -8.32
C THR A 44 -3.04 -5.10 -7.03
N LEU A 45 -1.73 -5.34 -6.99
CA LEU A 45 -0.86 -5.00 -5.88
C LEU A 45 -0.03 -3.77 -6.22
N GLY A 46 -0.34 -2.66 -5.54
CA GLY A 46 0.48 -1.46 -5.56
C GLY A 46 1.57 -1.53 -4.49
N CYS A 47 2.71 -0.91 -4.78
CA CYS A 47 3.81 -0.76 -3.84
C CYS A 47 4.24 0.71 -3.75
N LEU A 48 4.25 1.24 -2.54
CA LEU A 48 4.81 2.56 -2.22
C LEU A 48 6.07 2.33 -1.37
N SER A 49 7.25 2.57 -1.95
CA SER A 49 8.53 2.26 -1.32
C SER A 49 9.65 3.13 -1.90
N PRO A 50 10.79 3.30 -1.18
CA PRO A 50 11.95 3.98 -1.73
C PRO A 50 12.44 3.37 -3.05
N ILE A 51 13.06 4.19 -3.90
CA ILE A 51 13.65 3.77 -5.17
C ILE A 51 14.54 2.53 -5.02
N GLY A 52 14.42 1.59 -5.95
CA GLY A 52 15.21 0.35 -6.00
C GLY A 52 14.67 -0.77 -5.12
N CYS A 53 13.77 -0.48 -4.18
CA CYS A 53 13.13 -1.50 -3.35
C CYS A 53 11.93 -2.11 -4.07
N GLY A 54 10.96 -1.29 -4.49
CA GLY A 54 9.73 -1.74 -5.15
C GLY A 54 9.97 -2.56 -6.43
N GLU A 55 11.03 -2.22 -7.16
CA GLU A 55 11.48 -2.89 -8.38
C GLU A 55 11.86 -4.35 -8.14
N ILE A 56 12.29 -4.71 -6.91
CA ILE A 56 12.54 -6.10 -6.52
C ILE A 56 11.23 -6.90 -6.58
N ALA A 57 10.15 -6.35 -6.02
CA ALA A 57 8.84 -7.00 -6.06
C ALA A 57 8.27 -7.02 -7.48
N GLN A 58 8.39 -5.93 -8.24
CA GLN A 58 7.91 -5.87 -9.62
C GLN A 58 8.66 -6.87 -10.52
N THR A 59 9.99 -6.95 -10.42
CA THR A 59 10.81 -7.89 -11.21
C THR A 59 10.46 -9.35 -10.87
N ALA A 60 10.08 -9.62 -9.62
CA ALA A 60 9.60 -10.94 -9.20
C ALA A 60 8.14 -11.23 -9.61
N GLY A 61 7.43 -10.31 -10.28
CA GLY A 61 6.02 -10.45 -10.63
C GLY A 61 5.07 -10.34 -9.45
N LEU A 62 5.53 -9.75 -8.34
CA LEU A 62 4.80 -9.65 -7.08
C LEU A 62 4.10 -8.31 -6.88
N ALA A 63 4.47 -7.26 -7.62
CA ALA A 63 3.81 -5.95 -7.62
C ALA A 63 3.47 -5.52 -9.06
N ASP A 64 2.31 -4.91 -9.24
CA ASP A 64 1.77 -4.49 -10.54
C ASP A 64 1.98 -2.98 -10.79
N GLU A 65 1.96 -2.18 -9.72
CA GLU A 65 2.15 -0.72 -9.76
C GLU A 65 3.17 -0.31 -8.70
N LEU A 66 4.05 0.64 -9.03
CA LEU A 66 5.07 1.17 -8.12
C LEU A 66 4.96 2.70 -8.05
N HIS A 67 5.14 3.24 -6.84
CA HIS A 67 5.43 4.66 -6.62
C HIS A 67 6.63 4.79 -5.69
N ASP A 68 7.49 5.76 -6.00
CA ASP A 68 8.60 6.12 -5.13
C ASP A 68 8.07 6.84 -3.89
N LEU A 69 8.37 6.32 -2.71
CA LEU A 69 7.96 6.94 -1.44
C LEU A 69 8.71 8.27 -1.18
N ASP A 70 9.88 8.45 -1.79
CA ASP A 70 10.70 9.66 -1.64
C ASP A 70 10.29 10.80 -2.59
N ASP A 71 9.31 10.55 -3.48
CA ASP A 71 8.75 11.57 -4.35
C ASP A 71 8.14 12.72 -3.53
N ARG A 72 8.32 13.96 -4.03
CA ARG A 72 7.86 15.18 -3.34
C ARG A 72 6.37 15.17 -3.02
N CYS A 73 5.55 14.46 -3.80
CA CYS A 73 4.10 14.37 -3.55
C CYS A 73 3.74 13.71 -2.21
N TRP A 74 4.65 12.90 -1.64
CA TRP A 74 4.45 12.21 -0.36
C TRP A 74 5.03 12.97 0.83
N ALA A 75 5.80 14.05 0.61
CA ALA A 75 6.45 14.77 1.71
C ALA A 75 5.46 15.26 2.77
N SER A 76 4.26 15.69 2.36
CA SER A 76 3.21 16.10 3.31
C SER A 76 2.56 14.95 4.06
N PHE A 77 2.77 13.69 3.65
CA PHE A 77 2.30 12.51 4.36
C PHE A 77 3.01 12.31 5.70
N PHE A 78 4.25 12.80 5.81
CA PHE A 78 5.14 12.58 6.96
C PHE A 78 5.25 13.77 7.91
N VAL A 79 4.44 14.82 7.70
CA VAL A 79 4.38 16.00 8.57
C VAL A 79 3.01 16.10 9.21
N ARG A 80 2.98 16.55 10.46
CA ARG A 80 1.72 16.77 11.18
C ARG A 80 0.86 17.82 10.46
N ASP A 81 -0.42 17.52 10.32
CA ASP A 81 -1.40 18.36 9.61
C ASP A 81 -1.04 18.66 8.14
N GLY A 82 -0.21 17.81 7.53
CA GLY A 82 0.17 17.91 6.13
C GLY A 82 -1.02 17.63 5.19
N GLN A 83 -1.13 18.41 4.12
CA GLN A 83 -2.14 18.20 3.08
C GLN A 83 -1.49 17.52 1.87
N LEU A 84 -1.98 16.33 1.53
CA LEU A 84 -1.61 15.68 0.28
C LEU A 84 -2.16 16.47 -0.91
N ASN A 85 -1.42 16.44 -2.01
CA ASN A 85 -1.95 16.97 -3.26
C ASN A 85 -3.07 16.07 -3.81
N GLU A 86 -3.87 16.62 -4.72
CA GLU A 86 -5.06 15.94 -5.26
C GLU A 86 -4.71 14.58 -5.89
N SER A 87 -3.65 14.50 -6.68
CA SER A 87 -3.24 13.25 -7.34
C SER A 87 -2.82 12.15 -6.35
N ALA A 88 -2.13 12.49 -5.27
CA ALA A 88 -1.77 11.55 -4.21
C ALA A 88 -3.01 11.04 -3.48
N CYS A 89 -3.96 11.93 -3.17
CA CYS A 89 -5.26 11.57 -2.58
C CYS A 89 -6.05 10.63 -3.50
N GLU A 90 -6.17 10.97 -4.78
CA GLU A 90 -6.86 10.15 -5.79
C GLU A 90 -6.24 8.75 -5.90
N TRP A 91 -4.92 8.67 -5.93
CA TRP A 91 -4.22 7.40 -6.03
C TRP A 91 -4.41 6.55 -4.77
N ILE A 92 -4.15 7.09 -3.56
CA ILE A 92 -4.32 6.35 -2.30
C ILE A 92 -5.77 5.88 -2.12
N SER A 93 -6.74 6.76 -2.38
CA SER A 93 -8.17 6.44 -2.22
C SER A 93 -8.69 5.41 -3.22
N SER A 94 -7.92 5.07 -4.24
CA SER A 94 -8.28 4.07 -5.25
C SER A 94 -8.05 2.62 -4.81
N PHE A 95 -7.41 2.40 -3.65
CA PHE A 95 -7.16 1.07 -3.08
C PHE A 95 -8.28 0.64 -2.12
N ASP A 96 -8.67 -0.64 -2.20
CA ASP A 96 -9.69 -1.22 -1.30
C ASP A 96 -9.10 -1.57 0.08
N CYS A 97 -7.78 -1.79 0.14
CA CYS A 97 -7.04 -2.17 1.33
C CYS A 97 -5.63 -1.59 1.27
N ILE A 98 -5.15 -1.04 2.38
CA ILE A 98 -3.79 -0.52 2.53
C ILE A 98 -3.14 -1.24 3.71
N ILE A 99 -1.99 -1.87 3.45
CA ILE A 99 -1.14 -2.48 4.47
C ILE A 99 0.08 -1.57 4.63
N SER A 100 0.10 -0.82 5.72
CA SER A 100 1.18 0.13 6.01
C SER A 100 2.19 -0.48 6.98
N PHE A 101 3.45 -0.51 6.55
CA PHE A 101 4.63 -0.77 7.38
C PHE A 101 5.42 0.52 7.65
N LEU A 102 4.81 1.68 7.40
CA LEU A 102 5.39 2.98 7.70
C LEU A 102 5.40 3.20 9.21
N TYR A 103 6.42 3.90 9.69
CA TYR A 103 6.52 4.27 11.09
C TYR A 103 5.43 5.29 11.43
N ASP A 104 4.55 4.95 12.38
CA ASP A 104 3.44 5.79 12.83
C ASP A 104 3.50 5.94 14.37
N PRO A 105 4.37 6.81 14.89
CA PRO A 105 4.55 6.98 16.34
C PRO A 105 3.32 7.58 17.03
N GLU A 106 2.52 8.33 16.28
CA GLU A 106 1.34 9.03 16.79
C GLU A 106 0.06 8.20 16.62
N GLU A 107 0.15 6.99 16.06
CA GLU A 107 -0.94 6.02 15.90
C GLU A 107 -2.16 6.60 15.15
N ILE A 108 -1.90 7.45 14.15
CA ILE A 108 -2.92 8.14 13.35
C ILE A 108 -3.77 7.14 12.56
N TRP A 109 -3.21 5.99 12.17
CA TRP A 109 -3.83 5.03 11.24
C TRP A 109 -4.49 3.82 11.93
N ARG A 110 -4.93 3.96 13.20
CA ARG A 110 -5.58 2.88 13.98
C ARG A 110 -7.04 2.59 13.61
#